data_AF-A0A4R8HRU5-F1
#
_entry.id   AF-A0A4R8HRU5-F1
#
_cell.length_a   1.000
_cell.length_b   1.000
_cell.length_c   1.000
_cell.angle_alpha   90.00
_cell.angle_beta   90.00
_cell.angle_gamma   90.00
#
_symmetry.space_group_name_H-M   'P 1'
#
loop_
_entity.id
_entity.type
_entity.pdbx_description
1 polymer ?
#
loop_
_entity_poly.entity_id
_entity_poly.type
_entity_poly.pdbx_seq_one_letter_code
_entity_poly.pdbx_strand_id
1 'polypeptide(L)'
;MNDDFRQASEARADLHELLTALSRLREEVVADGQRLIESWGGPFPAEAAPAAENLAHYLALRRRDLSDLQSRLSAFGLSSLGRSEAKVMEALDALLATLRRLAGEADAPYPTAAAMRAGEDAISAARDRIFGAVPTTPHAVVMVTLPSEAASEPELIRRLLEAGMGCARINCAHDDATAWKAMIANIRAAERALGRNCRVLMDIAGPKCRIEQLRAPEKLRLYRGDRFAMVATLDPRAGGPVAIRPSFPEAIGQLALGAEVWINDGKIGARVVGASAGAVELEVFSARGKGERLKVEKGLNFPTIDLRLPPLTPKDFRDLDFVAAEADLVGFSFVQEPADVDLLQDHLAARRGALPKQTIVLKIETPLAVRNLPRLILRSALHHPTAVMIARGDLAVELGFARLSEMQEEILWLCEAAHVPVIWATQVLDQFIKDGAPSRAETTDAAMAQRAECVMLNKGPYLAEAVTFLRDVLARMDRHQSKKFARFTPLRAWD
;
A
#
# COMPACT_ATOMS: atom_id res chain seq x y z
N MET A 1 -30.45 -38.47 -31.53
CA MET A 1 -29.39 -38.82 -32.52
C MET A 1 -28.95 -37.62 -33.35
N ASN A 2 -29.82 -36.81 -33.99
CA ASN A 2 -29.36 -35.58 -34.66
C ASN A 2 -28.93 -34.45 -33.69
N ASP A 3 -29.59 -34.31 -32.54
CA ASP A 3 -29.25 -33.25 -31.57
C ASP A 3 -27.93 -33.51 -30.82
N ASP A 4 -27.65 -34.76 -30.43
CA ASP A 4 -26.40 -35.10 -29.73
C ASP A 4 -25.15 -34.90 -30.61
N PHE A 5 -25.26 -35.26 -31.90
CA PHE A 5 -24.18 -35.04 -32.87
C PHE A 5 -23.98 -33.56 -33.18
N ARG A 6 -25.07 -32.79 -33.25
CA ARG A 6 -25.01 -31.34 -33.45
C ARG A 6 -24.38 -30.65 -32.23
N GLN A 7 -24.80 -31.01 -31.03
CA GLN A 7 -24.26 -30.48 -29.77
C GLN A 7 -22.78 -30.82 -29.58
N ALA A 8 -22.37 -32.04 -29.94
CA ALA A 8 -20.95 -32.43 -29.93
C ALA A 8 -20.11 -31.67 -30.97
N SER A 9 -20.68 -31.39 -32.14
CA SER A 9 -20.03 -30.59 -33.19
C SER A 9 -19.90 -29.11 -32.79
N GLU A 10 -20.94 -28.53 -32.19
CA GLU A 10 -20.94 -27.16 -31.68
C GLU A 10 -19.94 -27.00 -30.53
N ALA A 11 -19.94 -27.90 -29.54
CA ALA A 11 -18.97 -27.90 -28.45
C ALA A 11 -17.51 -28.01 -28.93
N ARG A 12 -17.27 -28.78 -30.00
CA ARG A 12 -15.94 -28.91 -30.60
C ARG A 12 -15.50 -27.63 -31.33
N ALA A 13 -16.42 -26.94 -32.00
CA ALA A 13 -16.16 -25.66 -32.63
C ALA A 13 -15.83 -24.59 -31.57
N ASP A 14 -16.62 -24.50 -30.51
CA ASP A 14 -16.41 -23.58 -29.39
C ASP A 14 -15.06 -23.79 -28.71
N LEU A 15 -14.66 -25.05 -28.53
CA LEU A 15 -13.36 -25.40 -27.96
C LEU A 15 -12.20 -24.91 -28.85
N HIS A 16 -12.31 -25.06 -30.17
CA HIS A 16 -11.27 -24.61 -31.10
C HIS A 16 -11.18 -23.07 -31.15
N GLU A 17 -12.32 -22.40 -31.06
CA GLU A 17 -12.37 -20.94 -30.95
C GLU A 17 -11.73 -20.45 -29.65
N LEU A 18 -12.02 -21.11 -28.52
CA LEU A 18 -11.38 -20.83 -27.23
C LEU A 18 -9.86 -21.05 -27.28
N LEU A 19 -9.42 -22.14 -27.89
CA LEU A 19 -7.99 -22.42 -28.08
C LEU A 19 -7.31 -21.32 -28.91
N THR A 20 -7.97 -20.87 -29.98
CA THR A 20 -7.48 -19.79 -30.84
C THR A 20 -7.41 -18.47 -30.09
N ALA A 21 -8.50 -18.10 -29.41
CA ALA A 21 -8.59 -16.86 -28.63
C ALA A 21 -7.54 -16.82 -27.50
N LEU A 22 -7.37 -17.92 -26.78
CA LEU A 22 -6.38 -18.01 -25.70
C LEU A 22 -4.94 -18.01 -26.23
N SER A 23 -4.68 -18.66 -27.38
CA SER A 23 -3.35 -18.66 -28.00
C SER A 23 -2.96 -17.24 -28.42
N ARG A 24 -3.89 -16.53 -29.07
CA ARG A 24 -3.73 -15.12 -29.41
C ARG A 24 -3.53 -14.25 -28.18
N LEU A 25 -4.35 -14.43 -27.14
CA LEU A 25 -4.22 -13.67 -25.88
C LEU A 25 -2.81 -13.83 -25.30
N ARG A 26 -2.29 -15.06 -25.26
CA ARG A 26 -0.94 -15.34 -24.76
C ARG A 26 0.13 -14.63 -25.59
N GLU A 27 0.08 -14.74 -26.91
CA GLU A 27 1.05 -14.08 -27.81
C GLU A 27 1.04 -12.56 -27.60
N GLU A 28 -0.14 -11.96 -27.50
CA GLU A 28 -0.28 -10.54 -27.27
C GLU A 28 0.22 -10.13 -25.87
N VAL A 29 -0.04 -10.93 -24.83
CA VAL A 29 0.47 -10.69 -23.47
C VAL A 29 2.00 -10.71 -23.43
N VAL A 30 2.64 -11.66 -24.14
CA VAL A 30 4.10 -11.71 -24.27
C VAL A 30 4.63 -10.47 -25.00
N ALA A 31 4.02 -10.12 -26.14
CA ALA A 31 4.47 -8.98 -26.94
C ALA A 31 4.30 -7.64 -26.21
N ASP A 32 3.17 -7.43 -25.52
CA ASP A 32 2.93 -6.24 -24.69
C ASP A 32 3.82 -6.21 -23.45
N GLY A 33 4.04 -7.37 -22.81
CA GLY A 33 4.92 -7.52 -21.66
C GLY A 33 6.36 -7.13 -22.01
N GLN A 34 6.86 -7.61 -23.15
CA GLN A 34 8.18 -7.26 -23.66
C GLN A 34 8.31 -5.74 -23.91
N ARG A 35 7.30 -5.11 -24.54
CA ARG A 35 7.28 -3.64 -24.73
C ARG A 35 7.29 -2.88 -23.40
N LEU A 36 6.60 -3.40 -22.38
CA LEU A 36 6.58 -2.80 -21.05
C LEU A 36 7.97 -2.89 -20.40
N ILE A 37 8.61 -4.05 -20.43
CA ILE A 37 9.96 -4.27 -19.89
C ILE A 37 10.97 -3.32 -20.56
N GLU A 38 10.91 -3.18 -21.88
CA GLU A 38 11.75 -2.23 -22.63
C GLU A 38 11.48 -0.78 -22.19
N SER A 39 10.20 -0.40 -22.03
CA SER A 39 9.81 0.94 -21.56
C SER A 39 10.26 1.25 -20.12
N TRP A 40 10.59 0.22 -19.35
CA TRP A 40 11.11 0.33 -17.98
C TRP A 40 12.64 0.30 -17.92
N GLY A 41 13.32 0.17 -19.07
CA GLY A 41 14.78 0.13 -19.16
C GLY A 41 15.39 -1.25 -18.91
N GLY A 42 14.66 -2.34 -19.15
CA GLY A 42 15.21 -3.70 -19.13
C GLY A 42 16.25 -3.96 -20.23
N PRO A 43 16.89 -5.14 -20.24
CA PRO A 43 16.62 -6.31 -19.40
C PRO A 43 17.07 -6.13 -17.94
N PHE A 44 16.41 -6.84 -17.03
CA PHE A 44 16.68 -6.79 -15.59
C PHE A 44 17.64 -7.90 -15.14
N PRO A 45 18.34 -7.74 -14.00
CA PRO A 45 19.17 -8.81 -13.43
C PRO A 45 18.37 -10.09 -13.15
N ALA A 46 19.01 -11.25 -13.24
CA ALA A 46 18.35 -12.55 -13.13
C ALA A 46 17.54 -12.75 -11.83
N GLU A 47 17.95 -12.13 -10.72
CA GLU A 47 17.20 -12.19 -9.45
C GLU A 47 15.87 -11.42 -9.50
N ALA A 48 15.83 -10.30 -10.24
CA ALA A 48 14.64 -9.43 -10.35
C ALA A 48 13.77 -9.73 -11.58
N ALA A 49 14.34 -10.41 -12.59
CA ALA A 49 13.68 -10.66 -13.87
C ALA A 49 12.33 -11.41 -13.74
N PRO A 50 12.19 -12.52 -12.97
CA PRO A 50 10.93 -13.26 -12.92
C PRO A 50 9.74 -12.42 -12.40
N ALA A 51 9.96 -11.64 -11.34
CA ALA A 51 8.95 -10.77 -10.76
C ALA A 51 8.60 -9.60 -11.71
N ALA A 52 9.61 -9.02 -12.35
CA ALA A 52 9.41 -7.92 -13.31
C ALA A 52 8.67 -8.37 -14.58
N GLU A 53 9.02 -9.55 -15.10
CA GLU A 53 8.35 -10.17 -16.25
C GLU A 53 6.90 -10.51 -15.91
N ASN A 54 6.65 -11.15 -14.77
CA ASN A 54 5.29 -11.46 -14.36
C ASN A 54 4.44 -10.20 -14.16
N LEU A 55 4.98 -9.14 -13.57
CA LEU A 55 4.30 -7.83 -13.47
C LEU A 55 3.97 -7.24 -14.85
N ALA A 56 4.90 -7.32 -15.80
CA ALA A 56 4.68 -6.86 -17.18
C ALA A 56 3.56 -7.67 -17.86
N HIS A 57 3.61 -8.99 -17.75
CA HIS A 57 2.58 -9.87 -18.28
C HIS A 57 1.22 -9.65 -17.62
N TYR A 58 1.18 -9.37 -16.31
CA TYR A 58 -0.06 -9.08 -15.60
C TYR A 58 -0.68 -7.77 -16.08
N LEU A 59 0.11 -6.71 -16.22
CA LEU A 59 -0.37 -5.44 -16.78
C LEU A 59 -0.82 -5.59 -18.22
N ALA A 60 -0.10 -6.35 -19.04
CA ALA A 60 -0.53 -6.67 -20.39
C ALA A 60 -1.88 -7.41 -20.39
N LEU A 61 -2.03 -8.45 -19.56
CA LEU A 61 -3.27 -9.21 -19.44
C LEU A 61 -4.45 -8.33 -19.00
N ARG A 62 -4.26 -7.47 -18.00
CA ARG A 62 -5.31 -6.63 -17.40
C ARG A 62 -5.69 -5.40 -18.20
N ARG A 63 -5.01 -5.11 -19.32
CA ARG A 63 -5.43 -4.08 -20.30
C ARG A 63 -6.61 -4.53 -21.17
N ARG A 64 -7.03 -5.79 -21.05
CA ARG A 64 -8.08 -6.41 -21.85
C ARG A 64 -9.29 -6.70 -20.98
N ASP A 65 -10.48 -6.56 -21.57
CA ASP A 65 -11.68 -7.14 -20.97
C ASP A 65 -11.68 -8.64 -21.24
N LEU A 66 -11.61 -9.44 -20.17
CA LEU A 66 -11.57 -10.89 -20.25
C LEU A 66 -12.92 -11.51 -19.88
N SER A 67 -13.95 -10.72 -19.58
CA SER A 67 -15.19 -11.21 -18.97
C SER A 67 -15.87 -12.30 -19.83
N ASP A 68 -15.98 -12.09 -21.14
CA ASP A 68 -16.53 -13.09 -22.06
C ASP A 68 -15.70 -14.38 -22.11
N LEU A 69 -14.37 -14.25 -22.28
CA LEU A 69 -13.45 -15.38 -22.28
C LEU A 69 -13.54 -16.17 -20.97
N GLN A 70 -13.64 -15.50 -19.83
CA GLN A 70 -13.77 -16.11 -18.51
C GLN A 70 -15.07 -16.90 -18.37
N SER A 71 -16.19 -16.35 -18.84
CA SER A 71 -17.48 -17.04 -18.84
C SER A 71 -17.43 -18.29 -19.73
N ARG A 72 -16.86 -18.18 -20.93
CA ARG A 72 -16.73 -19.30 -21.87
C ARG A 72 -15.80 -20.40 -21.34
N LEU A 73 -14.65 -20.05 -20.76
CA LEU A 73 -13.75 -21.01 -20.10
C LEU A 73 -14.48 -21.75 -18.96
N SER A 74 -15.24 -21.02 -18.14
CA SER A 74 -15.98 -21.59 -17.02
C SER A 74 -17.08 -22.56 -17.46
N ALA A 75 -17.69 -22.35 -18.63
CA ALA A 75 -18.67 -23.27 -19.21
C ALA A 75 -18.09 -24.66 -19.53
N PHE A 76 -16.77 -24.74 -19.77
CA PHE A 76 -16.02 -25.99 -19.93
C PHE A 76 -15.39 -26.49 -18.62
N GLY A 77 -15.71 -25.89 -17.47
CA GLY A 77 -15.11 -26.22 -16.17
C GLY A 77 -13.64 -25.81 -16.04
N LEU A 78 -13.14 -24.94 -16.92
CA LEU A 78 -11.76 -24.47 -16.91
C LEU A 78 -11.59 -23.27 -15.98
N SER A 79 -10.35 -23.01 -15.57
CA SER A 79 -9.99 -21.83 -14.78
C SER A 79 -10.33 -20.54 -15.53
N SER A 80 -10.97 -19.59 -14.84
CA SER A 80 -11.29 -18.25 -15.35
C SER A 80 -10.12 -17.28 -15.26
N LEU A 81 -8.86 -17.75 -15.12
CA LEU A 81 -7.67 -16.91 -14.87
C LEU A 81 -7.77 -16.03 -13.61
N GLY A 82 -8.78 -16.22 -12.75
CA GLY A 82 -8.94 -15.42 -11.55
C GLY A 82 -7.78 -15.54 -10.56
N ARG A 83 -6.93 -16.58 -10.68
CA ARG A 83 -5.77 -16.88 -9.82
C ARG A 83 -4.41 -16.73 -10.49
N SER A 84 -4.29 -15.80 -11.44
CA SER A 84 -3.09 -15.70 -12.29
C SER A 84 -2.11 -14.60 -11.86
N GLU A 85 -2.43 -13.75 -10.87
CA GLU A 85 -1.62 -12.59 -10.47
C GLU A 85 -0.13 -12.92 -10.39
N ALA A 86 0.24 -13.90 -9.57
CA ALA A 86 1.63 -14.24 -9.31
C ALA A 86 2.30 -15.12 -10.39
N LYS A 87 1.58 -15.52 -11.45
CA LYS A 87 1.99 -16.58 -12.40
C LYS A 87 1.23 -16.54 -13.74
N VAL A 88 1.25 -15.38 -14.38
CA VAL A 88 0.39 -15.10 -15.54
C VAL A 88 0.64 -16.08 -16.68
N MET A 89 1.90 -16.29 -17.03
CA MET A 89 2.28 -17.13 -18.17
C MET A 89 2.01 -18.60 -17.88
N GLU A 90 2.31 -19.07 -16.68
CA GLU A 90 2.04 -20.45 -16.26
C GLU A 90 0.53 -20.72 -16.23
N ALA A 91 -0.29 -19.75 -15.79
CA ALA A 91 -1.75 -19.89 -15.82
C ALA A 91 -2.31 -19.99 -17.25
N LEU A 92 -1.81 -19.16 -18.18
CA LEU A 92 -2.17 -19.22 -19.60
C LEU A 92 -1.70 -20.53 -20.24
N ASP A 93 -0.48 -20.96 -19.95
CA ASP A 93 0.11 -22.20 -20.48
C ASP A 93 -0.63 -23.45 -19.99
N ALA A 94 -1.04 -23.49 -18.71
CA ALA A 94 -1.84 -24.57 -18.17
C ALA A 94 -3.23 -24.67 -18.84
N LEU A 95 -3.86 -23.53 -19.14
CA LEU A 95 -5.14 -23.51 -19.86
C LEU A 95 -4.97 -23.95 -21.31
N LEU A 96 -3.95 -23.45 -22.01
CA LEU A 96 -3.64 -23.88 -23.38
C LEU A 96 -3.35 -25.37 -23.46
N ALA A 97 -2.56 -25.92 -22.53
CA ALA A 97 -2.29 -27.35 -22.45
C ALA A 97 -3.59 -28.16 -22.32
N THR A 98 -4.54 -27.68 -21.50
CA THR A 98 -5.84 -28.33 -21.34
C THR A 98 -6.68 -28.26 -22.61
N LEU A 99 -6.79 -27.07 -23.23
CA LEU A 99 -7.56 -26.89 -24.46
C LEU A 99 -6.99 -27.72 -25.63
N ARG A 100 -5.65 -27.77 -25.77
CA ARG A 100 -4.96 -28.61 -26.77
C ARG A 100 -5.27 -30.09 -26.57
N ARG A 101 -5.21 -30.59 -25.34
CA ARG A 101 -5.58 -31.98 -25.00
C ARG A 101 -7.03 -32.28 -25.34
N LEU A 102 -7.96 -31.39 -24.99
CA LEU A 102 -9.37 -31.52 -25.35
C LEU A 102 -9.58 -31.47 -26.87
N ALA A 103 -8.73 -30.76 -27.61
CA ALA A 103 -8.76 -30.68 -29.07
C ALA A 103 -8.09 -31.88 -29.78
N GLY A 104 -7.47 -32.81 -29.03
CA GLY A 104 -6.89 -34.05 -29.55
C GLY A 104 -5.36 -34.15 -29.45
N GLU A 105 -4.66 -33.13 -28.94
CA GLU A 105 -3.22 -33.16 -28.73
C GLU A 105 -2.88 -33.76 -27.35
N ALA A 106 -2.88 -35.09 -27.26
CA ALA A 106 -2.77 -35.82 -25.99
C ALA A 106 -1.48 -35.52 -25.18
N ASP A 107 -0.39 -35.10 -25.84
CA ASP A 107 0.92 -34.88 -25.22
C ASP A 107 1.22 -33.40 -24.90
N ALA A 108 0.24 -32.49 -25.03
CA ALA A 108 0.48 -31.08 -24.73
C ALA A 108 0.98 -30.89 -23.28
N PRO A 109 2.14 -30.25 -23.06
CA PRO A 109 2.80 -30.23 -21.74
C PRO A 109 2.12 -29.23 -20.80
N TYR A 110 1.89 -29.65 -19.56
CA TYR A 110 1.49 -28.75 -18.47
C TYR A 110 2.71 -28.09 -17.82
N PRO A 111 2.58 -26.86 -17.31
CA PRO A 111 3.54 -26.30 -16.37
C PRO A 111 3.71 -27.20 -15.15
N THR A 112 4.91 -27.24 -14.59
CA THR A 112 5.17 -28.04 -13.38
C THR A 112 4.45 -27.46 -12.17
N ALA A 113 4.15 -28.30 -11.17
CA ALA A 113 3.56 -27.83 -9.92
C ALA A 113 4.46 -26.82 -9.18
N ALA A 114 5.78 -26.88 -9.36
CA ALA A 114 6.72 -25.90 -8.83
C ALA A 114 6.60 -24.56 -9.55
N ALA A 115 6.56 -24.53 -10.88
CA ALA A 115 6.35 -23.31 -11.65
C ALA A 115 5.01 -22.63 -11.29
N MET A 116 3.95 -23.44 -11.13
CA MET A 116 2.62 -22.96 -10.70
C MET A 116 2.56 -22.42 -9.27
N ARG A 117 3.61 -22.56 -8.45
CA ARG A 117 3.67 -22.02 -7.07
C ARG A 117 4.79 -20.99 -6.89
N ALA A 118 5.68 -20.84 -7.86
CA ALA A 118 6.90 -20.05 -7.73
C ALA A 118 6.62 -18.61 -7.29
N GLY A 119 5.57 -17.97 -7.81
CA GLY A 119 5.19 -16.62 -7.42
C GLY A 119 4.65 -16.52 -5.99
N GLU A 120 3.78 -17.44 -5.56
CA GLU A 120 3.30 -17.47 -4.17
C GLU A 120 4.43 -17.77 -3.17
N ASP A 121 5.34 -18.68 -3.54
CA ASP A 121 6.53 -19.01 -2.75
C ASP A 121 7.48 -17.81 -2.66
N ALA A 122 7.65 -17.05 -3.75
CA ALA A 122 8.45 -15.82 -3.79
C ALA A 122 7.88 -14.73 -2.88
N ILE A 123 6.55 -14.51 -2.87
CA ILE A 123 5.90 -13.57 -1.95
C ILE A 123 6.13 -13.98 -0.49
N SER A 124 5.96 -15.28 -0.19
CA SER A 124 6.16 -15.82 1.17
C SER A 124 7.60 -15.64 1.63
N ALA A 125 8.57 -15.92 0.75
CA ALA A 125 10.00 -15.74 1.01
C ALA A 125 10.36 -14.25 1.18
N ALA A 126 9.76 -13.35 0.38
CA ALA A 126 9.94 -11.91 0.51
C ALA A 126 9.38 -11.40 1.85
N ARG A 127 8.18 -11.84 2.25
CA ARG A 127 7.61 -11.54 3.57
C ARG A 127 8.57 -11.96 4.68
N ASP A 128 9.04 -13.21 4.66
CA ASP A 128 9.88 -13.75 5.73
C ASP A 128 11.24 -13.03 5.80
N ARG A 129 11.80 -12.65 4.64
CA ARG A 129 13.00 -11.82 4.56
C ARG A 129 12.78 -10.45 5.22
N ILE A 130 11.65 -9.81 4.92
CA ILE A 130 11.34 -8.43 5.33
C ILE A 130 10.90 -8.36 6.80
N PHE A 131 9.95 -9.20 7.20
CA PHE A 131 9.29 -9.13 8.51
C PHE A 131 9.78 -10.20 9.50
N GLY A 132 10.60 -11.15 9.05
CA GLY A 132 10.96 -12.34 9.81
C GLY A 132 10.00 -13.51 9.54
N ALA A 133 10.50 -14.74 9.75
CA ALA A 133 9.74 -15.96 9.46
C ALA A 133 8.52 -16.12 10.39
N VAL A 134 7.38 -16.48 9.80
CA VAL A 134 6.11 -16.69 10.50
C VAL A 134 5.67 -18.16 10.33
N PRO A 135 6.15 -19.09 11.19
CA PRO A 135 5.97 -20.53 10.99
C PRO A 135 4.54 -21.02 11.27
N THR A 136 3.72 -20.22 11.96
CA THR A 136 2.37 -20.57 12.38
C THR A 136 1.38 -19.44 12.08
N THR A 137 0.09 -19.77 12.01
CA THR A 137 -0.97 -18.78 11.80
C THR A 137 -1.08 -17.81 12.99
N PRO A 138 -1.41 -16.52 12.79
CA PRO A 138 -1.69 -15.91 11.48
C PRO A 138 -0.43 -15.69 10.64
N HIS A 139 -0.53 -15.86 9.32
CA HIS A 139 0.58 -15.63 8.39
C HIS A 139 0.88 -14.15 8.13
N ALA A 140 -0.08 -13.27 8.41
CA ALA A 140 0.10 -11.84 8.33
C ALA A 140 0.77 -11.30 9.61
N VAL A 141 1.78 -10.45 9.43
CA VAL A 141 2.53 -9.84 10.53
C VAL A 141 1.78 -8.62 11.08
N VAL A 142 1.67 -8.51 12.41
CA VAL A 142 1.10 -7.30 13.03
C VAL A 142 2.21 -6.27 13.24
N MET A 143 2.08 -5.14 12.54
CA MET A 143 2.90 -3.95 12.73
C MET A 143 2.21 -2.97 13.68
N VAL A 144 2.95 -2.38 14.61
CA VAL A 144 2.41 -1.44 15.59
C VAL A 144 3.18 -0.15 15.56
N THR A 145 2.48 0.98 15.42
CA THR A 145 3.09 2.31 15.60
C THR A 145 3.34 2.55 17.08
N LEU A 146 4.60 2.77 17.45
CA LEU A 146 4.95 3.02 18.84
C LEU A 146 4.56 4.43 19.29
N PRO A 147 3.96 4.56 20.49
CA PRO A 147 3.79 5.85 21.15
C PRO A 147 5.12 6.33 21.76
N SER A 148 5.22 7.62 22.09
CA SER A 148 6.46 8.23 22.63
C SER A 148 6.88 7.59 23.96
N GLU A 149 5.88 7.18 24.76
CA GLU A 149 6.00 6.47 26.03
C GLU A 149 6.78 5.15 25.90
N ALA A 150 6.81 4.54 24.71
CA ALA A 150 7.59 3.33 24.46
C ALA A 150 9.11 3.52 24.65
N ALA A 151 9.60 4.77 24.62
CA ALA A 151 10.98 5.11 24.95
C ALA A 151 11.27 4.97 26.46
N SER A 152 10.31 5.33 27.32
CA SER A 152 10.47 5.35 28.77
C SER A 152 9.79 4.19 29.51
N GLU A 153 8.93 3.43 28.83
CA GLU A 153 8.15 2.33 29.40
C GLU A 153 8.47 0.99 28.73
N PRO A 154 9.54 0.28 29.14
CA PRO A 154 9.91 -1.02 28.56
C PRO A 154 8.80 -2.07 28.68
N GLU A 155 7.97 -1.95 29.72
CA GLU A 155 6.85 -2.84 29.98
C GLU A 155 5.77 -2.77 28.90
N LEU A 156 5.54 -1.60 28.29
CA LEU A 156 4.64 -1.47 27.15
C LEU A 156 5.13 -2.33 25.96
N ILE A 157 6.42 -2.24 25.64
CA ILE A 157 7.02 -3.03 24.55
C ILE A 157 6.90 -4.54 24.85
N ARG A 158 7.20 -4.96 26.09
CA ARG A 158 7.04 -6.35 26.52
C ARG A 158 5.61 -6.86 26.26
N ARG A 159 4.59 -6.12 26.70
CA ARG A 159 3.17 -6.47 26.47
C ARG A 159 2.81 -6.55 24.98
N LEU A 160 3.34 -5.65 24.15
CA LEU A 160 3.09 -5.67 22.70
C LEU A 160 3.71 -6.89 22.02
N LEU A 161 4.94 -7.28 22.39
CA LEU A 161 5.58 -8.50 21.87
C LEU A 161 4.84 -9.75 22.33
N GLU A 162 4.34 -9.79 23.57
CA GLU A 162 3.54 -10.90 24.09
C GLU A 162 2.20 -11.04 23.36
N ALA A 163 1.51 -9.92 23.12
CA ALA A 163 0.29 -9.85 22.32
C ALA A 163 0.53 -10.34 20.88
N GLY A 164 1.75 -10.16 20.35
CA GLY A 164 2.20 -10.71 19.08
C GLY A 164 2.51 -9.67 18.01
N MET A 165 2.95 -8.48 18.40
CA MET A 165 3.60 -7.55 17.50
C MET A 165 4.85 -8.21 16.89
N GLY A 166 4.94 -8.23 15.55
CA GLY A 166 6.12 -8.72 14.82
C GLY A 166 6.92 -7.62 14.13
N CYS A 167 6.37 -6.40 14.03
CA CYS A 167 7.10 -5.24 13.57
C CYS A 167 6.71 -3.98 14.36
N ALA A 168 7.68 -3.23 14.85
CA ALA A 168 7.50 -1.94 15.47
C ALA A 168 7.74 -0.84 14.43
N ARG A 169 6.77 0.05 14.27
CA ARG A 169 6.89 1.27 13.46
C ARG A 169 7.21 2.45 14.36
N ILE A 170 8.31 3.14 14.07
CA ILE A 170 8.69 4.44 14.65
C ILE A 170 8.40 5.50 13.60
N ASN A 171 7.56 6.48 13.92
CA ASN A 171 7.20 7.57 13.01
C ASN A 171 8.12 8.76 13.22
N CYS A 172 9.06 8.98 12.30
CA CYS A 172 10.07 10.03 12.40
C CYS A 172 9.52 11.45 12.23
N ALA A 173 8.24 11.62 11.86
CA ALA A 173 7.58 12.93 11.93
C ALA A 173 7.43 13.45 13.38
N HIS A 174 7.65 12.59 14.38
CA HIS A 174 7.61 12.91 15.79
C HIS A 174 8.86 12.40 16.52
N ASP A 175 9.08 12.92 17.72
CA ASP A 175 10.20 12.57 18.59
C ASP A 175 11.58 12.82 17.93
N ASP A 176 12.65 12.28 18.50
CA ASP A 176 14.02 12.48 18.06
C ASP A 176 14.87 11.19 18.17
N ALA A 177 16.11 11.27 17.69
CA ALA A 177 17.06 10.15 17.72
C ALA A 177 17.31 9.57 19.12
N THR A 178 17.20 10.37 20.18
CA THR A 178 17.36 9.89 21.57
C THR A 178 16.19 9.00 21.94
N ALA A 179 14.96 9.47 21.69
CA ALA A 179 13.75 8.71 21.94
C ALA A 179 13.71 7.43 21.07
N TRP A 180 14.01 7.53 19.77
CA TRP A 180 14.01 6.38 18.86
C TRP A 180 15.02 5.32 19.30
N LYS A 181 16.23 5.73 19.72
CA LYS A 181 17.25 4.81 20.24
C LYS A 181 16.77 4.09 21.50
N ALA A 182 16.09 4.79 22.41
CA ALA A 182 15.52 4.18 23.61
C ALA A 182 14.40 3.18 23.26
N MET A 183 13.51 3.50 22.32
CA MET A 183 12.49 2.57 21.83
C MET A 183 13.13 1.30 21.26
N ILE A 184 14.14 1.43 20.40
CA ILE A 184 14.86 0.30 19.81
C ILE A 184 15.55 -0.53 20.89
N ALA A 185 16.20 0.10 21.87
CA ALA A 185 16.83 -0.61 22.99
C ALA A 185 15.80 -1.43 23.79
N ASN A 186 14.62 -0.88 24.07
CA ASN A 186 13.53 -1.57 24.75
C ASN A 186 13.00 -2.75 23.92
N ILE A 187 12.87 -2.61 22.61
CA ILE A 187 12.53 -3.72 21.70
C ILE A 187 13.58 -4.83 21.81
N ARG A 188 14.86 -4.51 21.61
CA ARG A 188 15.94 -5.51 21.66
C ARG A 188 16.02 -6.21 23.02
N ALA A 189 15.75 -5.50 24.12
CA ALA A 189 15.69 -6.09 25.46
C ALA A 189 14.52 -7.07 25.61
N ALA A 190 13.32 -6.70 25.14
CA ALA A 190 12.14 -7.56 25.18
C ALA A 190 12.29 -8.79 24.26
N GLU A 191 12.90 -8.65 23.08
CA GLU A 191 13.19 -9.77 22.18
C GLU A 191 14.06 -10.84 22.88
N ARG A 192 15.14 -10.41 23.55
CA ARG A 192 16.02 -11.31 24.31
C ARG A 192 15.30 -11.99 25.47
N ALA A 193 14.43 -11.26 26.17
CA ALA A 193 13.69 -11.80 27.31
C ALA A 193 12.61 -12.82 26.91
N LEU A 194 11.97 -12.61 25.76
CA LEU A 194 10.81 -13.40 25.32
C LEU A 194 11.15 -14.46 24.24
N GLY A 195 12.35 -14.40 23.65
CA GLY A 195 12.72 -15.27 22.52
C GLY A 195 11.88 -15.02 21.27
N ARG A 196 11.38 -13.79 21.09
CA ARG A 196 10.54 -13.38 19.95
C ARG A 196 11.27 -12.31 19.16
N ASN A 197 11.18 -12.37 17.83
CA ASN A 197 11.76 -11.35 16.95
C ASN A 197 10.74 -10.26 16.62
N CYS A 198 11.21 -9.04 16.45
CA CYS A 198 10.45 -7.85 16.10
C CYS A 198 11.31 -6.94 15.20
N ARG A 199 10.86 -6.74 13.96
CA ARG A 199 11.52 -5.81 13.03
C ARG A 199 11.21 -4.36 13.37
N VAL A 200 12.17 -3.47 13.15
CA VAL A 200 11.98 -2.02 13.33
C VAL A 200 11.86 -1.33 11.98
N LEU A 201 10.68 -0.80 11.68
CA LEU A 201 10.44 0.12 10.57
C LEU A 201 10.55 1.55 11.08
N MET A 202 11.43 2.35 10.48
CA MET A 202 11.46 3.80 10.71
C MET A 202 10.86 4.52 9.50
N ASP A 203 9.75 5.21 9.73
CA ASP A 203 8.96 5.88 8.72
C ASP A 203 9.38 7.36 8.64
N ILE A 204 10.13 7.73 7.59
CA ILE A 204 10.58 9.12 7.41
C ILE A 204 9.38 10.04 7.17
N ALA A 205 9.48 11.31 7.55
CA ALA A 205 8.32 12.20 7.58
C ALA A 205 7.80 12.53 6.18
N GLY A 206 8.71 12.75 5.24
CA GLY A 206 8.40 13.15 3.87
C GLY A 206 7.71 14.52 3.77
N PRO A 207 7.32 14.93 2.56
CA PRO A 207 6.77 16.26 2.29
C PRO A 207 5.29 16.42 2.66
N LYS A 208 4.86 15.92 3.84
CA LYS A 208 3.46 16.08 4.28
C LYS A 208 3.12 17.54 4.54
N CYS A 209 2.29 18.13 3.69
CA CYS A 209 1.90 19.53 3.83
C CYS A 209 1.00 19.75 5.06
N ARG A 210 1.29 20.79 5.84
CA ARG A 210 0.53 21.17 7.05
C ARG A 210 0.34 22.67 7.13
N ILE A 211 -0.62 23.11 7.92
CA ILE A 211 -0.74 24.51 8.34
C ILE A 211 0.38 24.80 9.34
N GLU A 212 1.41 25.53 8.89
CA GLU A 212 2.54 25.97 9.72
C GLU A 212 2.15 27.18 10.57
N GLN A 213 1.45 28.15 9.95
CA GLN A 213 1.02 29.37 10.62
C GLN A 213 -0.44 29.67 10.32
N LEU A 214 -1.13 30.26 11.29
CA LEU A 214 -2.54 30.62 11.21
C LEU A 214 -2.74 32.02 11.80
N ARG A 215 -3.35 32.92 11.02
CA ARG A 215 -3.90 34.18 11.49
C ARG A 215 -5.41 34.06 11.46
N ALA A 216 -6.02 33.96 12.65
CA ALA A 216 -7.47 33.85 12.81
C ALA A 216 -7.86 34.24 14.24
N PRO A 217 -9.12 34.65 14.48
CA PRO A 217 -9.67 34.74 15.83
C PRO A 217 -9.52 33.42 16.59
N GLU A 218 -9.37 33.51 17.91
CA GLU A 218 -9.29 32.32 18.75
C GLU A 218 -10.55 31.46 18.57
N LYS A 219 -10.37 30.15 18.39
CA LYS A 219 -11.45 29.17 18.21
C LYS A 219 -12.31 29.37 16.94
N LEU A 220 -11.81 30.07 15.92
CA LEU A 220 -12.47 30.16 14.61
C LEU A 220 -12.93 28.78 14.11
N ARG A 221 -14.16 28.76 13.59
CA ARG A 221 -14.72 27.62 12.87
C ARG A 221 -15.09 28.07 11.48
N LEU A 222 -14.70 27.28 10.49
CA LEU A 222 -15.08 27.48 9.10
C LEU A 222 -16.39 26.76 8.81
N TYR A 223 -17.27 27.45 8.09
CA TYR A 223 -18.54 26.99 7.56
C TYR A 223 -18.51 27.03 6.03
N ARG A 224 -19.47 26.38 5.39
CA ARG A 224 -19.64 26.44 3.94
C ARG A 224 -19.92 27.87 3.49
N GLY A 225 -19.22 28.33 2.46
CA GLY A 225 -19.27 29.69 1.94
C GLY A 225 -18.23 30.64 2.55
N ASP A 226 -17.57 30.25 3.66
CA ASP A 226 -16.52 31.08 4.25
C ASP A 226 -15.32 31.20 3.32
N ARG A 227 -14.66 32.36 3.37
CA ARG A 227 -13.46 32.64 2.60
C ARG A 227 -12.26 32.94 3.48
N PHE A 228 -11.10 32.47 3.06
CA PHE A 228 -9.82 32.70 3.72
C PHE A 228 -8.68 32.60 2.71
N ALA A 229 -7.49 33.09 3.09
CA ALA A 229 -6.34 33.07 2.20
C ALA A 229 -5.33 31.97 2.58
N MET A 230 -4.66 31.40 1.58
CA MET A 230 -3.41 30.67 1.76
C MET A 230 -2.27 31.53 1.19
N VAL A 231 -1.28 31.86 2.02
CA VAL A 231 -0.25 32.86 1.70
C VAL A 231 1.16 32.32 1.96
N ALA A 232 2.13 32.75 1.15
CA ALA A 232 3.52 32.28 1.26
C ALA A 232 4.23 32.84 2.51
N THR A 233 3.85 34.03 2.95
CA THR A 233 4.35 34.69 4.15
C THR A 233 3.19 35.18 5.00
N LEU A 234 3.22 34.86 6.30
CA LEU A 234 2.16 35.23 7.22
C LEU A 234 2.77 35.76 8.52
N ASP A 235 2.24 36.88 9.02
CA ASP A 235 2.42 37.28 10.41
C ASP A 235 1.15 36.89 11.19
N PRO A 236 1.20 35.89 12.10
CA PRO A 236 0.06 35.48 12.90
C PRO A 236 -0.46 36.56 13.86
N ARG A 237 0.39 37.54 14.22
CA ARG A 237 0.07 38.60 15.19
C ARG A 237 -0.50 39.86 14.54
N ALA A 238 -0.31 40.01 13.23
CA ALA A 238 -0.92 41.10 12.48
C ALA A 238 -2.45 41.00 12.51
N GLY A 239 -3.13 42.16 12.53
CA GLY A 239 -4.55 42.20 12.19
C GLY A 239 -4.77 41.86 10.72
N GLY A 240 -5.95 41.37 10.35
CA GLY A 240 -6.30 41.11 8.95
C GLY A 240 -7.24 39.94 8.73
N PRO A 241 -7.48 39.57 7.46
CA PRO A 241 -8.35 38.44 7.12
C PRO A 241 -7.74 37.12 7.60
N VAL A 242 -8.62 36.14 7.74
CA VAL A 242 -8.25 34.75 8.06
C VAL A 242 -7.28 34.26 6.98
N ALA A 243 -6.11 33.79 7.42
CA ALA A 243 -5.10 33.29 6.50
C ALA A 243 -4.28 32.15 7.12
N ILE A 244 -3.83 31.23 6.26
CA ILE A 244 -2.92 30.14 6.61
C ILE A 244 -1.64 30.25 5.80
N ARG A 245 -0.53 29.80 6.39
CA ARG A 245 0.71 29.52 5.68
C ARG A 245 0.94 28.01 5.68
N PRO A 246 1.11 27.36 4.51
CA PRO A 246 1.47 25.96 4.45
C PRO A 246 2.95 25.76 4.76
N SER A 247 3.33 24.56 5.24
CA SER A 247 4.72 24.16 5.47
C SER A 247 5.57 24.13 4.20
N PHE A 248 4.93 24.07 3.03
CA PHE A 248 5.53 24.19 1.71
C PHE A 248 4.91 25.38 0.97
N PRO A 249 5.38 26.63 1.20
CA PRO A 249 4.87 27.83 0.53
C PRO A 249 4.89 27.75 -1.00
N GLU A 250 5.83 27.00 -1.58
CA GLU A 250 5.96 26.74 -3.02
C GLU A 250 4.74 26.02 -3.61
N ALA A 251 3.94 25.32 -2.79
CA ALA A 251 2.69 24.70 -3.22
C ALA A 251 1.69 25.74 -3.75
N ILE A 252 1.70 26.96 -3.20
CA ILE A 252 0.78 28.03 -3.58
C ILE A 252 0.93 28.39 -5.07
N GLY A 253 2.17 28.39 -5.58
CA GLY A 253 2.44 28.68 -7.00
C GLY A 253 1.93 27.61 -7.96
N GLN A 254 1.57 26.43 -7.47
CA GLN A 254 1.05 25.31 -8.26
C GLN A 254 -0.49 25.26 -8.26
N LEU A 255 -1.15 26.09 -7.45
CA LEU A 255 -2.60 26.11 -7.30
C LEU A 255 -3.26 27.02 -8.37
N ALA A 256 -4.02 26.40 -9.28
CA ALA A 256 -4.84 27.11 -10.26
C ALA A 256 -6.25 27.39 -9.72
N LEU A 257 -6.98 28.32 -10.37
CA LEU A 257 -8.41 28.51 -10.12
C LEU A 257 -9.15 27.17 -10.23
N GLY A 258 -10.01 26.89 -9.26
CA GLY A 258 -10.76 25.64 -9.19
C GLY A 258 -10.04 24.48 -8.50
N ALA A 259 -8.74 24.58 -8.19
CA ALA A 259 -8.02 23.55 -7.44
C ALA A 259 -8.63 23.37 -6.04
N GLU A 260 -8.68 22.13 -5.58
CA GLU A 260 -9.21 21.78 -4.27
C GLU A 260 -8.11 21.64 -3.23
N VAL A 261 -8.40 22.14 -2.03
CA VAL A 261 -7.57 22.02 -0.84
C VAL A 261 -8.41 21.36 0.24
N TRP A 262 -8.00 20.17 0.66
CA TRP A 262 -8.60 19.48 1.79
C TRP A 262 -7.75 19.69 3.04
N ILE A 263 -8.41 19.99 4.16
CA ILE A 263 -7.75 20.36 5.42
C ILE A 263 -8.24 19.43 6.54
N ASN A 264 -7.32 19.07 7.44
CA ASN A 264 -7.62 18.29 8.66
C ASN A 264 -8.26 16.94 8.34
N ASP A 265 -7.57 16.13 7.53
CA ASP A 265 -7.95 14.78 7.13
C ASP A 265 -9.32 14.76 6.41
N GLY A 266 -9.49 15.66 5.43
CA GLY A 266 -10.72 15.76 4.62
C GLY A 266 -11.93 16.40 5.31
N LYS A 267 -11.78 16.99 6.51
CA LYS A 267 -12.92 17.59 7.25
C LYS A 267 -13.37 18.95 6.72
N ILE A 268 -12.47 19.68 6.07
CA ILE A 268 -12.77 20.95 5.41
C ILE A 268 -12.33 20.82 3.95
N GLY A 269 -13.25 21.02 3.02
CA GLY A 269 -12.95 21.11 1.59
C GLY A 269 -13.11 22.55 1.13
N ALA A 270 -12.05 23.13 0.58
CA ALA A 270 -12.05 24.48 0.03
C ALA A 270 -11.56 24.47 -1.42
N ARG A 271 -11.98 25.47 -2.19
CA ARG A 271 -11.63 25.62 -3.61
C ARG A 271 -10.98 26.97 -3.85
N VAL A 272 -9.96 27.00 -4.69
CA VAL A 272 -9.32 28.23 -5.13
C VAL A 272 -10.30 29.05 -5.97
N VAL A 273 -10.68 30.23 -5.48
CA VAL A 273 -11.58 31.19 -6.15
C VAL A 273 -10.86 32.45 -6.64
N GLY A 274 -9.64 32.68 -6.16
CA GLY A 274 -8.77 33.77 -6.60
C GLY A 274 -7.31 33.37 -6.45
N ALA A 275 -6.46 33.86 -7.36
CA ALA A 275 -5.02 33.61 -7.31
C ALA A 275 -4.26 34.91 -7.60
N SER A 276 -3.20 35.14 -6.85
CA SER A 276 -2.30 36.28 -6.96
C SER A 276 -0.87 35.85 -6.64
N ALA A 277 0.12 36.71 -6.90
CA ALA A 277 1.52 36.37 -6.63
C ALA A 277 1.73 36.06 -5.13
N GLY A 278 2.05 34.81 -4.81
CA GLY A 278 2.33 34.34 -3.44
C GLY A 278 1.09 34.14 -2.55
N ALA A 279 -0.13 34.22 -3.09
CA ALA A 279 -1.36 34.01 -2.33
C ALA A 279 -2.52 33.49 -3.19
N VAL A 280 -3.33 32.60 -2.61
CA VAL A 280 -4.62 32.17 -3.17
C VAL A 280 -5.75 32.44 -2.19
N GLU A 281 -6.91 32.82 -2.72
CA GLU A 281 -8.18 32.92 -1.99
C GLU A 281 -8.93 31.60 -2.12
N LEU A 282 -9.38 31.07 -0.98
CA LEU A 282 -10.09 29.81 -0.86
C LEU A 282 -11.51 30.05 -0.39
N GLU A 283 -12.47 29.37 -1.00
CA GLU A 283 -13.87 29.32 -0.55
C GLU A 283 -14.23 27.91 -0.08
N VAL A 284 -14.80 27.79 1.11
CA VAL A 284 -15.17 26.50 1.71
C VAL A 284 -16.43 25.95 1.05
N PHE A 285 -16.32 24.80 0.39
CA PHE A 285 -17.48 24.11 -0.19
C PHE A 285 -17.97 22.93 0.68
N SER A 286 -17.12 22.39 1.56
CA SER A 286 -17.43 21.26 2.44
C SER A 286 -16.95 21.51 3.87
N ALA A 287 -17.87 21.39 4.83
CA ALA A 287 -17.60 21.38 6.27
C ALA A 287 -18.80 20.74 6.98
N ARG A 288 -18.62 20.27 8.22
CA ARG A 288 -19.75 19.78 9.03
C ARG A 288 -20.72 20.91 9.35
N GLY A 289 -22.00 20.60 9.60
CA GLY A 289 -23.03 21.60 9.90
C GLY A 289 -22.73 22.47 11.13
N LYS A 290 -22.00 21.94 12.10
CA LYS A 290 -21.51 22.72 13.25
C LYS A 290 -20.28 23.58 12.95
N GLY A 291 -19.72 23.54 11.74
CA GLY A 291 -18.43 24.14 11.38
C GLY A 291 -17.23 23.30 11.86
N GLU A 292 -16.05 23.56 11.31
CA GLU A 292 -14.81 22.84 11.63
C GLU A 292 -13.70 23.79 12.08
N ARG A 293 -12.93 23.39 13.11
CA ARG A 293 -11.87 24.26 13.66
C ARG A 293 -10.65 24.25 12.76
N LEU A 294 -10.21 25.43 12.37
CA LEU A 294 -8.92 25.63 11.71
C LEU A 294 -7.83 25.76 12.78
N LYS A 295 -6.74 24.98 12.66
CA LYS A 295 -5.63 24.95 13.61
C LYS A 295 -4.31 24.71 12.88
N VAL A 296 -3.22 25.15 13.48
CA VAL A 296 -1.86 24.74 13.07
C VAL A 296 -1.68 23.22 13.18
N GLU A 297 -0.66 22.69 12.51
CA GLU A 297 -0.30 21.27 12.41
C GLU A 297 -1.31 20.38 11.67
N LYS A 298 -2.46 20.94 11.25
CA LYS A 298 -3.44 20.22 10.45
C LYS A 298 -2.93 19.98 9.04
N GLY A 299 -3.10 18.75 8.56
CA GLY A 299 -2.69 18.34 7.22
C GLY A 299 -3.45 19.10 6.13
N LEU A 300 -2.75 19.30 5.00
CA LEU A 300 -3.24 19.88 3.77
C LEU A 300 -3.03 18.85 2.65
N ASN A 301 -4.08 18.62 1.86
CA ASN A 301 -4.13 17.65 0.79
C ASN A 301 -4.65 18.33 -0.49
N PHE A 302 -4.17 17.88 -1.66
CA PHE A 302 -4.34 18.60 -2.92
C PHE A 302 -4.76 17.65 -4.06
N PRO A 303 -5.94 17.00 -3.98
CA PRO A 303 -6.32 15.87 -4.82
C PRO A 303 -6.45 16.20 -6.32
N THR A 304 -6.66 17.47 -6.66
CA THR A 304 -6.86 17.89 -8.06
C THR A 304 -5.56 18.29 -8.75
N ILE A 305 -4.41 18.24 -8.06
CA ILE A 305 -3.12 18.60 -8.63
C ILE A 305 -2.05 17.56 -8.27
N ASP A 306 -1.15 17.32 -9.22
CA ASP A 306 0.07 16.56 -8.95
C ASP A 306 1.09 17.52 -8.32
N LEU A 307 1.04 17.64 -7.00
CA LEU A 307 1.91 18.55 -6.27
C LEU A 307 3.37 18.08 -6.34
N ARG A 308 4.22 18.91 -6.94
CA ARG A 308 5.66 18.65 -7.07
C ARG A 308 6.38 19.29 -5.89
N LEU A 309 6.59 18.50 -4.84
CA LEU A 309 7.46 18.84 -3.71
C LEU A 309 8.71 17.98 -3.74
N PRO A 310 9.83 18.44 -3.14
CA PRO A 310 10.97 17.57 -2.90
C PRO A 310 10.54 16.30 -2.14
N PRO A 311 10.91 15.09 -2.60
CA PRO A 311 10.47 13.84 -1.96
C PRO A 311 11.10 13.60 -0.59
N LEU A 312 12.22 14.29 -0.29
CA LEU A 312 12.89 14.30 1.00
C LEU A 312 13.03 15.74 1.50
N THR A 313 12.66 15.97 2.76
CA THR A 313 12.80 17.26 3.42
C THR A 313 14.19 17.41 4.06
N PRO A 314 14.60 18.64 4.44
CA PRO A 314 15.81 18.85 5.24
C PRO A 314 15.82 18.05 6.56
N LYS A 315 14.64 17.76 7.12
CA LYS A 315 14.52 16.90 8.30
C LYS A 315 14.82 15.44 7.94
N ASP A 316 14.23 14.94 6.86
CA ASP A 316 14.45 13.55 6.42
C ASP A 316 15.93 13.28 6.16
N PHE A 317 16.66 14.20 5.53
CA PHE A 317 18.11 14.03 5.33
C PHE A 317 18.90 13.87 6.63
N ARG A 318 18.51 14.57 7.71
CA ARG A 318 19.13 14.41 9.04
C ARG A 318 18.68 13.13 9.71
N ASP A 319 17.40 12.78 9.61
CA ASP A 319 16.87 11.55 10.20
C ASP A 319 17.53 10.31 9.56
N LEU A 320 17.84 10.36 8.26
CA LEU A 320 18.50 9.28 7.53
C LEU A 320 19.86 8.88 8.11
N ASP A 321 20.57 9.80 8.77
CA ASP A 321 21.83 9.49 9.46
C ASP A 321 21.63 8.46 10.58
N PHE A 322 20.48 8.50 11.25
CA PHE A 322 20.09 7.53 12.27
C PHE A 322 19.39 6.31 11.66
N VAL A 323 18.43 6.53 10.77
CA VAL A 323 17.59 5.48 10.16
C VAL A 323 18.43 4.45 9.40
N ALA A 324 19.44 4.89 8.65
CA ALA A 324 20.27 4.00 7.84
C ALA A 324 21.10 3.02 8.69
N ALA A 325 21.45 3.42 9.92
CA ALA A 325 22.27 2.64 10.84
C ALA A 325 21.44 1.71 11.74
N GLU A 326 20.26 2.13 12.18
CA GLU A 326 19.52 1.45 13.26
C GLU A 326 18.28 0.67 12.78
N ALA A 327 17.67 1.06 11.66
CA ALA A 327 16.39 0.47 11.24
C ALA A 327 16.55 -0.80 10.39
N ASP A 328 15.65 -1.77 10.59
CA ASP A 328 15.51 -2.94 9.71
C ASP A 328 14.87 -2.55 8.37
N LEU A 329 13.86 -1.67 8.41
CA LEU A 329 13.12 -1.15 7.26
C LEU A 329 13.03 0.38 7.31
N VAL A 330 12.97 1.01 6.14
CA VAL A 330 12.66 2.44 6.00
C VAL A 330 11.32 2.64 5.28
N GLY A 331 10.40 3.38 5.89
CA GLY A 331 9.15 3.81 5.26
C GLY A 331 9.35 5.09 4.47
N PHE A 332 9.15 5.04 3.16
CA PHE A 332 9.31 6.19 2.27
C PHE A 332 7.97 6.90 2.04
N SER A 333 7.70 7.90 2.89
CA SER A 333 6.49 8.73 2.82
C SER A 333 6.41 9.58 1.56
N PHE A 334 5.22 9.64 0.96
CA PHE A 334 4.84 10.42 -0.21
C PHE A 334 5.77 10.20 -1.41
N VAL A 335 6.27 8.97 -1.60
CA VAL A 335 6.98 8.61 -2.83
C VAL A 335 6.03 8.72 -4.02
N GLN A 336 6.46 9.38 -5.11
CA GLN A 336 5.60 9.61 -6.28
C GLN A 336 6.24 9.13 -7.58
N GLU A 337 7.55 9.27 -7.75
CA GLU A 337 8.26 8.99 -9.00
C GLU A 337 9.47 8.06 -8.81
N PRO A 338 9.90 7.31 -9.84
CA PRO A 338 11.08 6.44 -9.74
C PRO A 338 12.37 7.18 -9.34
N ALA A 339 12.50 8.46 -9.71
CA ALA A 339 13.63 9.30 -9.32
C ALA A 339 13.66 9.57 -7.81
N ASP A 340 12.50 9.58 -7.14
CA ASP A 340 12.43 9.70 -5.68
C ASP A 340 13.08 8.48 -5.02
N VAL A 341 12.83 7.29 -5.57
CA VAL A 341 13.42 6.02 -5.10
C VAL A 341 14.93 6.04 -5.28
N ASP A 342 15.42 6.53 -6.41
CA ASP A 342 16.86 6.69 -6.64
C ASP A 342 17.50 7.59 -5.60
N LEU A 343 16.90 8.76 -5.35
CA LEU A 343 17.39 9.69 -4.35
C LEU A 343 17.47 9.03 -2.96
N LEU A 344 16.42 8.34 -2.52
CA LEU A 344 16.45 7.66 -1.22
C LEU A 344 17.54 6.57 -1.19
N GLN A 345 17.65 5.74 -2.23
CA GLN A 345 18.63 4.66 -2.30
C GLN A 345 20.08 5.18 -2.25
N ASP A 346 20.38 6.26 -2.98
CA ASP A 346 21.70 6.89 -2.96
C ASP A 346 22.04 7.39 -1.54
N HIS A 347 21.07 8.03 -0.89
CA HIS A 347 21.25 8.53 0.47
C HIS A 347 21.40 7.42 1.51
N LEU A 348 20.72 6.29 1.35
CA LEU A 348 20.88 5.10 2.18
C LEU A 348 22.24 4.44 1.94
N ALA A 349 22.63 4.24 0.68
CA ALA A 349 23.91 3.63 0.31
C ALA A 349 25.10 4.40 0.88
N ALA A 350 25.04 5.74 0.83
CA ALA A 350 26.08 6.60 1.39
C ALA A 350 26.22 6.51 2.93
N ARG A 351 25.18 6.08 3.65
CA ARG A 351 25.12 6.06 5.12
C ARG A 351 25.23 4.67 5.73
N ARG A 352 24.75 3.65 5.03
CA ARG A 352 24.56 2.29 5.55
C ARG A 352 25.86 1.49 5.64
N GLY A 353 26.90 1.90 4.92
CA GLY A 353 28.21 1.25 4.94
C GLY A 353 28.14 -0.21 4.51
N ALA A 354 28.75 -1.10 5.30
CA ALA A 354 28.81 -2.54 5.00
C ALA A 354 27.57 -3.35 5.46
N LEU A 355 26.54 -2.71 6.05
CA LEU A 355 25.33 -3.40 6.48
C LEU A 355 24.52 -3.91 5.27
N PRO A 356 23.79 -5.04 5.39
CA PRO A 356 22.94 -5.55 4.31
C PRO A 356 21.94 -4.48 3.87
N LYS A 357 21.66 -4.38 2.57
CA LYS A 357 20.76 -3.35 2.00
C LYS A 357 19.42 -3.29 2.75
N GLN A 358 18.99 -2.07 3.08
CA GLN A 358 17.76 -1.84 3.84
C GLN A 358 16.53 -2.21 3.02
N THR A 359 15.52 -2.78 3.66
CA THR A 359 14.21 -2.90 3.00
C THR A 359 13.60 -1.52 2.85
N ILE A 360 13.13 -1.18 1.66
CA ILE A 360 12.36 0.04 1.39
C ILE A 360 10.88 -0.30 1.37
N VAL A 361 10.10 0.41 2.18
CA VAL A 361 8.64 0.35 2.17
C VAL A 361 8.12 1.57 1.44
N LEU A 362 7.62 1.37 0.22
CA LEU A 362 7.03 2.43 -0.60
C LEU A 362 5.64 2.76 -0.06
N LYS A 363 5.43 3.99 0.42
CA LYS A 363 4.11 4.40 0.94
C LYS A 363 3.30 5.07 -0.16
N ILE A 364 2.23 4.41 -0.55
CA ILE A 364 1.35 4.88 -1.62
C ILE A 364 0.27 5.76 -0.99
N GLU A 365 0.51 7.07 -1.06
CA GLU A 365 -0.28 8.11 -0.39
C GLU A 365 -0.97 9.07 -1.38
N THR A 366 -0.56 9.08 -2.65
CA THR A 366 -1.07 10.04 -3.66
C THR A 366 -1.54 9.34 -4.95
N PRO A 367 -2.40 9.99 -5.76
CA PRO A 367 -2.84 9.48 -7.05
C PRO A 367 -1.67 9.32 -8.04
N LEU A 368 -0.65 10.18 -7.97
CA LEU A 368 0.55 10.07 -8.79
C LEU A 368 1.36 8.82 -8.42
N ALA A 369 1.50 8.53 -7.12
CA ALA A 369 2.13 7.29 -6.65
C ALA A 369 1.40 6.05 -7.16
N VAL A 370 0.06 6.05 -7.14
CA VAL A 370 -0.76 4.96 -7.70
C VAL A 370 -0.49 4.76 -9.19
N ARG A 371 -0.48 5.83 -9.99
CA ARG A 371 -0.19 5.73 -11.44
C ARG A 371 1.22 5.21 -11.73
N ASN A 372 2.18 5.57 -10.89
CA ASN A 372 3.58 5.17 -11.03
C ASN A 372 3.92 3.85 -10.31
N LEU A 373 2.99 3.22 -9.60
CA LEU A 373 3.24 2.09 -8.72
C LEU A 373 4.06 0.96 -9.36
N PRO A 374 3.76 0.46 -10.58
CA PRO A 374 4.59 -0.57 -11.20
C PRO A 374 6.06 -0.16 -11.35
N ARG A 375 6.31 1.10 -11.76
CA ARG A 375 7.66 1.63 -11.95
C ARG A 375 8.36 1.86 -10.61
N LEU A 376 7.64 2.32 -9.59
CA LEU A 376 8.16 2.49 -8.23
C LEU A 376 8.64 1.16 -7.65
N ILE A 377 7.79 0.12 -7.75
CA ILE A 377 8.11 -1.23 -7.28
C ILE A 377 9.37 -1.74 -7.98
N LEU A 378 9.39 -1.71 -9.32
CA LEU A 378 10.53 -2.19 -10.10
C LEU A 378 11.80 -1.44 -9.73
N ARG A 379 11.74 -0.10 -9.70
CA ARG A 379 12.92 0.72 -9.43
C ARG A 379 13.53 0.43 -8.06
N SER A 380 12.67 0.20 -7.06
CA SER A 380 13.11 -0.16 -5.72
C SER A 380 13.67 -1.59 -5.66
N ALA A 381 12.94 -2.55 -6.24
CA ALA A 381 13.26 -3.98 -6.16
C ALA A 381 14.56 -4.35 -6.90
N LEU A 382 14.99 -3.53 -7.87
CA LEU A 382 16.28 -3.71 -8.56
C LEU A 382 17.48 -3.62 -7.62
N HIS A 383 17.36 -2.86 -6.54
CA HIS A 383 18.48 -2.57 -5.67
C HIS A 383 18.23 -2.97 -4.22
N HIS A 384 16.99 -2.95 -3.73
CA HIS A 384 16.65 -3.19 -2.34
C HIS A 384 15.51 -4.21 -2.22
N PRO A 385 15.43 -4.98 -1.12
CA PRO A 385 14.16 -5.63 -0.77
C PRO A 385 13.06 -4.57 -0.67
N THR A 386 11.89 -4.86 -1.22
CA THR A 386 10.80 -3.89 -1.33
C THR A 386 9.51 -4.44 -0.75
N ALA A 387 8.78 -3.61 -0.02
CA ALA A 387 7.38 -3.80 0.31
C ALA A 387 6.58 -2.55 -0.04
N VAL A 388 5.27 -2.70 -0.19
CA VAL A 388 4.35 -1.58 -0.48
C VAL A 388 3.40 -1.39 0.68
N MET A 389 3.24 -0.15 1.16
CA MET A 389 2.25 0.21 2.17
C MET A 389 1.09 0.94 1.53
N ILE A 390 -0.12 0.39 1.67
CA ILE A 390 -1.35 1.08 1.30
C ILE A 390 -1.67 2.06 2.44
N ALA A 391 -1.17 3.28 2.33
CA ALA A 391 -1.31 4.31 3.37
C ALA A 391 -2.67 5.03 3.24
N ARG A 392 -3.74 4.30 3.59
CA ARG A 392 -5.14 4.69 3.33
C ARG A 392 -5.55 6.03 3.93
N GLY A 393 -4.93 6.50 5.01
CA GLY A 393 -5.27 7.76 5.67
C GLY A 393 -5.14 8.95 4.73
N ASP A 394 -3.94 9.18 4.17
CA ASP A 394 -3.71 10.25 3.20
C ASP A 394 -4.32 9.90 1.83
N LEU A 395 -4.18 8.64 1.40
CA LEU A 395 -4.69 8.19 0.10
C LEU A 395 -6.23 8.35 -0.03
N ALA A 396 -6.99 8.16 1.05
CA ALA A 396 -8.44 8.36 1.07
C ALA A 396 -8.83 9.82 0.83
N VAL A 397 -8.06 10.77 1.37
CA VAL A 397 -8.30 12.19 1.18
C VAL A 397 -7.96 12.59 -0.25
N GLU A 398 -6.89 12.03 -0.81
CA GLU A 398 -6.42 12.36 -2.16
C GLU A 398 -7.27 11.71 -3.29
N LEU A 399 -7.79 10.50 -3.09
CA LEU A 399 -8.62 9.80 -4.09
C LEU A 399 -10.12 9.95 -3.87
N GLY A 400 -10.54 10.24 -2.64
CA GLY A 400 -11.90 10.05 -2.17
C GLY A 400 -12.20 8.60 -1.79
N PHE A 401 -13.14 8.41 -0.84
CA PHE A 401 -13.45 7.09 -0.27
C PHE A 401 -13.92 6.04 -1.29
N ALA A 402 -14.71 6.43 -2.29
CA ALA A 402 -15.23 5.49 -3.28
C ALA A 402 -14.11 4.86 -4.12
N ARG A 403 -13.17 5.70 -4.59
CA ARG A 403 -12.03 5.26 -5.39
C ARG A 403 -10.97 4.56 -4.56
N LEU A 404 -10.84 4.88 -3.27
CA LEU A 404 -9.98 4.13 -2.35
C LEU A 404 -10.35 2.64 -2.28
N SER A 405 -11.64 2.32 -2.22
CA SER A 405 -12.13 0.93 -2.16
C SER A 405 -11.75 0.11 -3.40
N GLU A 406 -11.67 0.76 -4.56
CA GLU A 406 -11.18 0.17 -5.80
C GLU A 406 -9.65 0.04 -5.78
N MET A 407 -8.95 1.15 -5.52
CA MET A 407 -7.48 1.20 -5.62
C MET A 407 -6.77 0.28 -4.62
N GLN A 408 -7.34 0.02 -3.44
CA GLN A 408 -6.74 -0.94 -2.51
C GLN A 408 -6.65 -2.37 -3.11
N GLU A 409 -7.65 -2.78 -3.91
CA GLU A 409 -7.66 -4.09 -4.56
C GLU A 409 -6.64 -4.11 -5.70
N GLU A 410 -6.60 -3.07 -6.52
CA GLU A 410 -5.63 -2.94 -7.60
C GLU A 410 -4.18 -2.95 -7.08
N ILE A 411 -3.91 -2.25 -5.97
CA ILE A 411 -2.58 -2.24 -5.35
C ILE A 411 -2.21 -3.64 -4.85
N LEU A 412 -3.14 -4.36 -4.19
CA LEU A 412 -2.90 -5.74 -3.75
C LEU A 412 -2.54 -6.64 -4.94
N TRP A 413 -3.31 -6.57 -6.03
CA TRP A 413 -3.07 -7.43 -7.21
C TRP A 413 -1.77 -7.09 -7.93
N LEU A 414 -1.44 -5.81 -8.07
CA LEU A 414 -0.17 -5.38 -8.67
C LEU A 414 1.03 -5.83 -7.84
N CYS A 415 0.94 -5.75 -6.52
CA CYS A 415 2.01 -6.23 -5.64
C CYS A 415 2.13 -7.75 -5.68
N GLU A 416 1.02 -8.49 -5.75
CA GLU A 416 1.03 -9.93 -5.95
C GLU A 416 1.68 -10.31 -7.29
N ALA A 417 1.37 -9.57 -8.37
CA ALA A 417 2.02 -9.77 -9.66
C ALA A 417 3.52 -9.43 -9.66
N ALA A 418 3.93 -8.46 -8.85
CA ALA A 418 5.34 -8.11 -8.67
C ALA A 418 6.06 -8.96 -7.61
N HIS A 419 5.39 -9.96 -7.02
CA HIS A 419 5.88 -10.78 -5.92
C HIS A 419 6.34 -9.97 -4.68
N VAL A 420 5.71 -8.82 -4.44
CA VAL A 420 6.10 -7.84 -3.41
C VAL A 420 5.10 -7.86 -2.25
N PRO A 421 5.56 -8.00 -0.99
CA PRO A 421 4.71 -7.96 0.19
C PRO A 421 3.97 -6.63 0.36
N VAL A 422 2.71 -6.71 0.82
CA VAL A 422 1.88 -5.54 1.11
C VAL A 422 1.70 -5.33 2.61
N ILE A 423 1.74 -4.06 3.04
CA ILE A 423 1.31 -3.60 4.36
C ILE A 423 -0.04 -2.91 4.22
N TRP A 424 -1.07 -3.48 4.83
CA TRP A 424 -2.38 -2.88 4.96
C TRP A 424 -2.38 -1.89 6.12
N ALA A 425 -2.37 -0.60 5.81
CA ALA A 425 -2.08 0.43 6.79
C ALA A 425 -3.20 1.44 7.00
N THR A 426 -3.15 2.03 8.19
CA THR A 426 -3.99 3.12 8.71
C THR A 426 -5.44 2.73 8.95
N GLN A 427 -6.03 3.25 10.03
CA GLN A 427 -7.44 3.10 10.40
C GLN A 427 -7.97 1.66 10.66
N VAL A 428 -7.11 0.64 10.65
CA VAL A 428 -7.48 -0.70 11.13
C VAL A 428 -7.70 -0.63 12.65
N LEU A 429 -8.90 -0.94 13.11
CA LEU A 429 -9.26 -0.94 14.54
C LEU A 429 -8.99 0.39 15.26
N ASP A 430 -9.07 1.53 14.56
CA ASP A 430 -8.75 2.87 15.09
C ASP A 430 -9.62 3.29 16.28
N GLN A 431 -10.92 2.97 16.25
CA GLN A 431 -11.85 3.17 17.35
C GLN A 431 -11.55 2.21 18.49
N PHE A 432 -11.27 0.93 18.21
CA PHE A 432 -10.89 -0.02 19.26
C PHE A 432 -9.66 0.51 20.02
N ILE A 433 -8.61 0.89 19.30
CA ILE A 433 -7.38 1.41 19.90
C ILE A 433 -7.65 2.60 20.85
N LYS A 434 -8.69 3.41 20.57
CA LYS A 434 -9.08 4.58 21.38
C LYS A 434 -10.03 4.24 22.53
N ASP A 435 -11.04 3.41 22.28
CA ASP A 435 -12.20 3.24 23.16
C ASP A 435 -12.30 1.85 23.81
N GLY A 436 -11.45 0.90 23.40
CA GLY A 436 -11.42 -0.45 23.97
C GLY A 436 -12.45 -1.42 23.40
N ALA A 437 -13.20 -1.03 22.36
CA ALA A 437 -14.16 -1.90 21.69
C ALA A 437 -14.13 -1.71 20.15
N PRO A 438 -14.07 -2.79 19.35
CA PRO A 438 -14.15 -2.70 17.90
C PRO A 438 -15.58 -2.45 17.43
N SER A 439 -15.73 -1.71 16.34
CA SER A 439 -16.96 -1.64 15.58
C SER A 439 -17.08 -2.79 14.57
N ARG A 440 -18.31 -3.02 14.09
CA ARG A 440 -18.56 -3.98 12.99
C ARG A 440 -17.75 -3.67 11.74
N ALA A 441 -17.69 -2.39 11.36
CA ALA A 441 -16.95 -1.94 10.18
C ALA A 441 -15.45 -2.24 10.31
N GLU A 442 -14.86 -1.99 11.49
CA GLU A 442 -13.43 -2.25 11.70
C GLU A 442 -13.10 -3.73 11.79
N THR A 443 -14.02 -4.55 12.29
CA THR A 443 -13.82 -6.02 12.29
C THR A 443 -13.85 -6.56 10.86
N THR A 444 -14.75 -6.04 10.01
CA THR A 444 -14.75 -6.35 8.58
C THR A 444 -13.47 -5.86 7.90
N ASP A 445 -12.99 -4.67 8.22
CA ASP A 445 -11.73 -4.14 7.69
C ASP A 445 -10.52 -4.99 8.12
N ALA A 446 -10.44 -5.38 9.40
CA ALA A 446 -9.40 -6.28 9.91
C ALA A 446 -9.43 -7.66 9.24
N ALA A 447 -10.62 -8.19 8.94
CA ALA A 447 -10.76 -9.44 8.20
C ALA A 447 -10.30 -9.31 6.74
N MET A 448 -10.57 -8.18 6.09
CA MET A 448 -10.08 -7.87 4.73
C MET A 448 -8.56 -7.66 4.69
N ALA A 449 -7.99 -7.09 5.76
CA ALA A 449 -6.56 -6.87 5.88
C ALA A 449 -5.73 -8.17 5.85
N GLN A 450 -6.35 -9.34 6.12
CA GLN A 450 -5.70 -10.66 6.02
C GLN A 450 -5.10 -10.96 4.64
N ARG A 451 -5.57 -10.28 3.58
CA ARG A 451 -5.03 -10.43 2.23
C ARG A 451 -3.61 -9.88 2.07
N ALA A 452 -3.14 -9.07 3.01
CA ALA A 452 -1.82 -8.46 3.03
C ALA A 452 -0.84 -9.27 3.90
N GLU A 453 0.45 -9.14 3.60
CA GLU A 453 1.53 -9.80 4.36
C GLU A 453 1.72 -9.18 5.74
N CYS A 454 1.28 -7.94 5.93
CA CYS A 454 1.38 -7.22 7.19
C CYS A 454 0.19 -6.27 7.38
N VAL A 455 -0.27 -6.11 8.62
CA VAL A 455 -1.36 -5.20 8.98
C VAL A 455 -0.86 -4.24 10.06
N MET A 456 -1.04 -2.93 9.83
CA MET A 456 -0.54 -1.88 10.71
C MET A 456 -1.62 -1.30 11.62
N LEU A 457 -1.36 -1.31 12.93
CA LEU A 457 -2.12 -0.62 13.95
C LEU A 457 -1.46 0.72 14.33
N ASN A 458 -2.30 1.73 14.60
CA ASN A 458 -1.86 3.02 15.11
C ASN A 458 -1.70 2.99 16.65
N LYS A 459 -1.11 4.04 17.22
CA LYS A 459 -0.93 4.17 18.68
C LYS A 459 -2.22 4.53 19.41
N GLY A 460 -2.39 4.02 20.63
CA GLY A 460 -3.45 4.40 21.56
C GLY A 460 -3.50 3.53 22.82
N PRO A 461 -4.44 3.80 23.75
CA PRO A 461 -4.46 3.19 25.07
C PRO A 461 -4.69 1.67 25.07
N TYR A 462 -5.49 1.14 24.14
CA TYR A 462 -5.88 -0.29 24.09
C TYR A 462 -5.07 -1.10 23.07
N LEU A 463 -3.80 -0.73 22.87
CA LEU A 463 -2.99 -1.23 21.76
C LEU A 463 -2.66 -2.72 21.88
N ALA A 464 -2.35 -3.22 23.07
CA ALA A 464 -2.02 -4.64 23.28
C ALA A 464 -3.26 -5.54 23.08
N GLU A 465 -4.42 -5.07 23.51
CA GLU A 465 -5.72 -5.70 23.31
C GLU A 465 -6.09 -5.73 21.83
N ALA A 466 -5.90 -4.61 21.13
CA ALA A 466 -6.13 -4.52 19.69
C ALA A 466 -5.21 -5.44 18.88
N VAL A 467 -3.93 -5.58 19.26
CA VAL A 467 -2.99 -6.56 18.65
C VAL A 467 -3.51 -7.98 18.84
N THR A 468 -3.93 -8.33 20.05
CA THR A 468 -4.44 -9.67 20.37
C THR A 468 -5.70 -9.98 19.56
N PHE A 469 -6.65 -9.04 19.51
CA PHE A 469 -7.87 -9.18 18.74
C PHE A 469 -7.61 -9.29 17.24
N LEU A 470 -6.74 -8.43 16.70
CA LEU A 470 -6.38 -8.48 15.28
C LEU A 470 -5.79 -9.85 14.93
N ARG A 471 -4.88 -10.39 15.76
CA ARG A 471 -4.32 -11.73 15.50
C ARG A 471 -5.36 -12.84 15.51
N ASP A 472 -6.35 -12.78 16.40
CA ASP A 472 -7.46 -13.74 16.41
C ASP A 472 -8.28 -13.65 15.12
N VAL A 473 -8.63 -12.44 14.67
CA VAL A 473 -9.33 -12.22 13.40
C VAL A 473 -8.52 -12.78 12.22
N LEU A 474 -7.23 -12.45 12.13
CA LEU A 474 -6.35 -12.90 11.06
C LEU A 474 -6.20 -14.43 11.04
N ALA A 475 -6.01 -15.05 12.20
CA ALA A 475 -5.84 -16.50 12.31
C ALA A 475 -7.11 -17.26 11.91
N ARG A 476 -8.29 -16.72 12.24
CA ARG A 476 -9.57 -17.25 11.76
C ARG A 476 -9.70 -17.11 10.25
N MET A 477 -9.32 -15.95 9.70
CA MET A 477 -9.44 -15.68 8.28
C MET A 477 -8.46 -16.47 7.41
N ASP A 478 -7.27 -16.83 7.89
CA ASP A 478 -6.31 -17.69 7.17
C ASP A 478 -6.87 -19.07 6.77
N ARG A 479 -7.90 -19.53 7.49
CA ARG A 479 -8.64 -20.77 7.19
C ARG A 479 -9.64 -20.61 6.05
N HIS A 480 -10.11 -19.40 5.81
CA HIS A 480 -11.18 -19.09 4.87
C HIS A 480 -10.70 -18.35 3.63
N GLN A 481 -9.58 -17.66 3.70
CA GLN A 481 -9.06 -16.80 2.65
C GLN A 481 -7.54 -16.90 2.54
N SER A 482 -7.04 -16.74 1.32
CA SER A 482 -5.63 -16.57 0.99
C SER A 482 -5.55 -15.60 -0.15
N LYS A 483 -4.96 -14.42 0.09
CA LYS A 483 -5.11 -13.29 -0.83
C LYS A 483 -6.60 -13.11 -1.14
N LYS A 484 -6.99 -12.98 -2.41
CA LYS A 484 -8.40 -12.86 -2.81
C LYS A 484 -9.17 -14.19 -2.93
N PHE A 485 -8.58 -15.33 -2.55
CA PHE A 485 -9.14 -16.66 -2.81
C PHE A 485 -9.70 -17.36 -1.58
N ALA A 486 -10.95 -17.83 -1.71
CA ALA A 486 -11.56 -18.66 -0.70
C ALA A 486 -10.83 -20.00 -0.55
N ARG A 487 -10.57 -20.38 0.71
CA ARG A 487 -10.09 -21.69 1.13
C ARG A 487 -11.23 -22.46 1.77
N PHE A 488 -11.47 -23.68 1.30
CA PHE A 488 -12.48 -24.57 1.85
C PHE A 488 -11.87 -25.52 2.88
N THR A 489 -11.32 -24.94 3.96
CA THR A 489 -10.99 -25.74 5.15
C THR A 489 -12.27 -26.23 5.82
N PRO A 490 -12.24 -27.34 6.59
CA PRO A 490 -13.44 -27.87 7.23
C PRO A 490 -14.16 -26.82 8.09
N LEU A 491 -15.48 -26.76 7.95
CA LEU A 491 -16.34 -25.89 8.73
C LEU A 491 -16.59 -26.53 10.09
N ARG A 492 -16.27 -25.83 11.18
CA ARG A 492 -16.37 -26.34 12.57
C ARG A 492 -17.41 -25.60 13.42
N ALA A 493 -18.21 -24.73 12.81
CA ALA A 493 -19.23 -23.96 13.54
C ALA A 493 -20.43 -24.82 13.98
N TRP A 494 -20.54 -26.03 13.43
CA TRP A 494 -21.61 -26.99 13.69
C TRP A 494 -21.10 -28.35 14.20
N ASP A 495 -19.81 -28.41 14.56
CA ASP A 495 -19.18 -29.61 15.15
C ASP A 495 -19.54 -29.76 16.64
#